data_AF-A0A7J4VC97-F1
#
_entry.id   AF-A0A7J4VC97-F1
#
_cell.length_a   1.000
_cell.length_b   1.000
_cell.length_c   1.000
_cell.angle_alpha   90.00
_cell.angle_beta   90.00
_cell.angle_gamma   90.00
#
_symmetry.space_group_name_H-M   'P 1'
#
loop_
_entity.id
_entity.type
_entity.pdbx_description
1 polymer ?
#
loop_
_entity_poly.entity_id
_entity_poly.type
_entity_poly.pdbx_seq_one_letter_code
_entity_poly.pdbx_strand_id
1 'polypeptide(L)'
;MDLIENSNEHRLLKLMEMLPLPIAIHDMERFVFVNPAFHDTVGASGQIDLVGKEILAFVHPEDLERATDSLNLPYHETYFTLPDFRFLMLDGNSFYGDLFGTYMHLDSKEYVLITVHDASGMEERRKKNKELQKLKSNFLHTMRRYV
;
A
#
# COMPACT_ATOMS: atom_id res chain seq x y z
N MET A 1 31.96 1.37 -17.33
CA MET A 1 31.20 1.73 -16.13
C MET A 1 29.86 0.98 -16.14
N ASP A 2 29.27 0.87 -17.33
CA ASP A 2 27.97 0.24 -17.64
C ASP A 2 27.82 -1.24 -17.22
N LEU A 3 28.88 -2.06 -17.24
CA LEU A 3 28.76 -3.49 -16.93
C LEU A 3 28.51 -3.75 -15.42
N ILE A 4 28.96 -2.86 -14.55
CA ILE A 4 28.83 -3.00 -13.09
C ILE A 4 27.46 -2.49 -12.63
N GLU A 5 26.99 -1.36 -13.17
CA GLU A 5 25.64 -0.84 -12.90
C GLU A 5 24.57 -1.82 -13.38
N ASN A 6 24.71 -2.32 -14.62
CA ASN A 6 23.77 -3.30 -15.18
C ASN A 6 23.79 -4.63 -14.38
N SER A 7 24.95 -5.07 -13.88
CA SER A 7 25.04 -6.25 -13.02
C SER A 7 24.42 -6.03 -11.63
N ASN A 8 24.46 -4.82 -11.09
CA ASN A 8 23.88 -4.50 -9.78
C ASN A 8 22.36 -4.38 -9.88
N GLU A 9 21.85 -3.73 -10.92
CA GLU A 9 20.41 -3.65 -11.22
C GLU A 9 19.81 -5.05 -11.42
N HIS A 10 20.44 -5.89 -12.24
CA HIS A 10 20.00 -7.28 -12.43
C HIS A 10 19.96 -8.08 -11.12
N ARG A 11 20.91 -7.84 -10.21
CA ARG A 11 20.92 -8.49 -8.89
C ARG A 11 19.80 -7.97 -8.00
N LEU A 12 19.56 -6.67 -7.98
CA LEU A 12 18.50 -6.05 -7.18
C LEU A 12 17.11 -6.51 -7.64
N LEU A 13 16.87 -6.50 -8.95
CA LEU A 13 15.63 -6.99 -9.55
C LEU A 13 15.38 -8.45 -9.17
N LYS A 14 16.40 -9.31 -9.34
CA LYS A 14 16.29 -10.72 -9.00
C LYS A 14 16.03 -10.96 -7.51
N LEU A 15 16.61 -10.14 -6.62
CA LEU A 15 16.31 -10.21 -5.19
C LEU A 15 14.84 -9.86 -4.93
N MET A 16 14.35 -8.74 -5.48
CA MET A 16 12.96 -8.30 -5.32
C MET A 16 11.96 -9.32 -5.87
N GLU A 17 12.27 -10.00 -6.98
CA GLU A 17 11.45 -11.08 -7.54
C GLU A 17 11.33 -12.30 -6.62
N MET A 18 12.39 -12.63 -5.87
CA MET A 18 12.42 -13.81 -5.00
C MET A 18 11.89 -13.53 -3.58
N LEU A 19 11.69 -12.26 -3.21
CA LEU A 19 11.21 -11.91 -1.87
C LEU A 19 9.73 -12.32 -1.71
N PRO A 20 9.36 -13.04 -0.64
CA PRO A 20 7.97 -13.34 -0.31
C PRO A 20 7.28 -12.14 0.37
N LEU A 21 7.61 -10.93 -0.08
CA LEU A 21 7.06 -9.67 0.39
C LEU A 21 6.42 -8.98 -0.82
N PRO A 22 5.14 -8.57 -0.75
CA PRO A 22 4.47 -7.89 -1.85
C PRO A 22 5.19 -6.57 -2.15
N ILE A 23 5.84 -6.47 -3.31
CA ILE A 23 6.58 -5.28 -3.72
C ILE A 23 6.10 -4.83 -5.10
N ALA A 24 5.82 -3.53 -5.22
CA ALA A 24 5.60 -2.88 -6.50
C ALA A 24 6.30 -1.53 -6.56
N ILE A 25 6.64 -1.07 -7.77
CA ILE A 25 7.09 0.29 -8.04
C ILE A 25 6.09 0.92 -9.01
N HIS A 26 5.71 2.17 -8.78
CA HIS A 26 4.90 2.94 -9.72
C HIS A 26 5.47 4.32 -9.98
N ASP A 27 5.12 4.91 -11.11
CA ASP A 27 5.55 6.25 -11.54
C ASP A 27 4.49 7.33 -11.28
N MET A 28 3.88 7.26 -10.09
CA MET A 28 2.69 8.04 -9.68
C MET A 28 1.39 7.76 -10.46
N GLU A 29 1.46 7.18 -11.66
CA GLU A 29 0.27 6.86 -12.46
C GLU A 29 0.09 5.35 -12.63
N ARG A 30 1.16 4.64 -12.99
CA ARG A 30 1.10 3.24 -13.42
C ARG A 30 2.18 2.41 -12.74
N PHE A 31 1.91 1.12 -12.59
CA PHE A 31 2.95 0.18 -12.15
C PHE A 31 4.07 0.08 -13.18
N VAL A 32 5.32 0.17 -12.75
CA VAL A 32 6.51 -0.03 -13.58
C VAL A 32 7.25 -1.33 -13.25
N PHE A 33 7.05 -1.85 -12.04
CA PHE A 33 7.54 -3.15 -11.60
C PHE A 33 6.59 -3.74 -10.57
N VAL A 34 6.37 -5.05 -10.63
CA VAL A 34 5.56 -5.79 -9.65
C VAL A 34 6.19 -7.16 -9.46
N ASN A 35 6.44 -7.57 -8.21
CA ASN A 35 6.98 -8.89 -7.94
C ASN A 35 5.87 -9.96 -7.83
N PRO A 36 6.21 -11.26 -7.90
CA PRO A 36 5.23 -12.35 -7.80
C PRO A 36 4.37 -12.30 -6.53
N ALA A 37 4.96 -11.96 -5.39
CA ALA A 37 4.23 -11.86 -4.12
C ALA A 37 3.13 -10.77 -4.16
N PHE A 38 3.37 -9.67 -4.87
CA PHE A 38 2.36 -8.62 -5.05
C PHE A 38 1.27 -9.06 -6.02
N HIS A 39 1.61 -9.76 -7.11
CA HIS A 39 0.59 -10.40 -7.96
C HIS A 39 -0.33 -11.30 -7.16
N ASP A 40 0.22 -12.17 -6.31
CA ASP A 40 -0.57 -13.06 -5.46
C ASP A 40 -1.47 -12.28 -4.50
N THR A 41 -0.95 -11.19 -3.92
CA THR A 41 -1.69 -10.34 -2.96
C THR A 41 -2.94 -9.70 -3.57
N VAL A 42 -2.89 -9.28 -4.83
CA VAL A 42 -4.04 -8.66 -5.51
C VAL A 42 -4.88 -9.65 -6.34
N GLY A 43 -4.62 -10.96 -6.20
CA GLY A 43 -5.35 -12.01 -6.91
C GLY A 43 -4.99 -12.13 -8.40
N ALA A 44 -3.82 -11.63 -8.80
CA ALA A 44 -3.34 -11.61 -10.18
C ALA A 44 -2.41 -12.79 -10.54
N SER A 45 -2.29 -13.82 -9.70
CA SER A 45 -1.39 -14.97 -9.86
C SER A 45 -1.39 -15.52 -11.30
N GLY A 46 -0.41 -15.08 -12.10
CA GLY A 46 -0.17 -15.54 -13.47
C GLY A 46 -1.23 -15.19 -14.54
N GLN A 47 -2.29 -14.43 -14.23
CA GLN A 47 -3.38 -14.17 -15.19
C GLN A 47 -3.28 -12.82 -15.88
N ILE A 48 -2.77 -11.80 -15.20
CA ILE A 48 -2.73 -10.42 -15.71
C ILE A 48 -1.39 -9.80 -15.34
N ASP A 49 -0.69 -9.26 -16.34
CA ASP A 49 0.44 -8.38 -16.11
C ASP A 49 -0.07 -7.05 -15.55
N LEU A 50 0.42 -6.71 -14.35
CA LEU A 50 0.04 -5.50 -13.63
C LEU A 50 0.89 -4.31 -14.10
N VAL A 51 2.06 -4.55 -14.71
CA VAL A 51 2.89 -3.49 -15.26
C VAL A 51 2.13 -2.72 -16.33
N GLY A 52 2.19 -1.39 -16.26
CA GLY A 52 1.46 -0.45 -17.11
C GLY A 52 0.00 -0.22 -16.73
N LYS A 53 -0.57 -0.95 -15.74
CA LYS A 53 -1.92 -0.67 -15.22
C LYS A 53 -1.91 0.54 -14.29
N GLU A 54 -3.03 1.26 -14.26
CA GLU A 54 -3.22 2.42 -13.39
C GLU A 54 -3.31 1.99 -11.93
N ILE A 55 -2.53 2.64 -11.06
CA ILE A 55 -2.44 2.25 -9.65
C ILE A 55 -3.76 2.46 -8.90
N LEU A 56 -4.48 3.53 -9.23
CA LEU A 56 -5.74 3.88 -8.57
C LEU A 56 -6.87 2.91 -8.91
N ALA A 57 -6.73 2.09 -9.96
CA ALA A 57 -7.67 1.03 -10.29
C ALA A 57 -7.68 -0.12 -9.25
N PHE A 58 -6.65 -0.20 -8.40
CA PHE A 58 -6.50 -1.21 -7.34
C PHE A 58 -6.79 -0.64 -5.95
N VAL A 59 -7.37 0.54 -5.88
CA VAL A 59 -7.75 1.22 -4.64
C VAL A 59 -9.27 1.16 -4.49
N HIS A 60 -9.75 0.79 -3.30
CA HIS A 60 -11.18 0.81 -3.03
C HIS A 60 -11.71 2.26 -3.13
N PRO A 61 -12.91 2.52 -3.68
CA PRO A 61 -13.42 3.88 -3.91
C PRO A 61 -13.39 4.81 -2.69
N GLU A 62 -13.66 4.25 -1.50
CA GLU A 62 -13.64 5.01 -0.24
C GLU A 62 -12.22 5.39 0.27
N ASP A 63 -11.16 4.83 -0.30
CA ASP A 63 -9.76 5.16 0.05
C ASP A 63 -9.03 5.91 -1.09
N LEU A 64 -9.71 6.26 -2.19
CA LEU A 64 -9.13 7.00 -3.30
C LEU A 64 -8.56 8.37 -2.89
N GLU A 65 -9.24 9.08 -1.99
CA GLU A 65 -8.78 10.36 -1.46
C GLU A 65 -7.45 10.20 -0.73
N ARG A 66 -7.35 9.22 0.19
CA ARG A 66 -6.12 8.92 0.93
C ARG A 66 -4.97 8.52 0.01
N ALA A 67 -5.26 7.75 -1.05
CA ALA A 67 -4.27 7.38 -2.05
C ALA A 67 -3.76 8.62 -2.81
N THR A 68 -4.68 9.46 -3.28
CA THR A 68 -4.35 10.68 -4.03
C THR A 68 -3.59 11.69 -3.17
N ASP A 69 -3.96 11.83 -1.89
CA ASP A 69 -3.26 12.69 -0.93
C ASP A 69 -1.82 12.21 -0.72
N SER A 70 -1.60 10.89 -0.66
CA SER A 70 -0.24 10.35 -0.58
C SER A 70 0.59 10.76 -1.80
N LEU A 71 0.05 10.73 -3.01
CA LEU A 71 0.77 11.16 -4.22
C LEU A 71 1.17 12.65 -4.21
N ASN A 72 0.52 13.47 -3.40
CA ASN A 72 0.75 14.92 -3.31
C ASN A 72 1.55 15.34 -2.07
N LEU A 73 2.20 14.39 -1.38
CA LEU A 73 2.95 14.72 -0.16
C LEU A 73 4.08 15.71 -0.44
N PRO A 74 4.38 16.61 0.52
CA PRO A 74 5.43 17.60 0.35
C PRO A 74 6.81 16.96 0.10
N TYR A 75 7.65 17.63 -0.68
CA TYR A 75 8.98 17.16 -1.12
C TYR A 75 9.95 16.72 -0.02
N HIS A 76 9.70 17.06 1.25
CA HIS A 76 10.51 16.65 2.39
C HIS A 76 10.11 15.29 2.98
N GLU A 77 8.95 14.75 2.62
CA GLU A 77 8.54 13.40 3.01
C GLU A 77 9.07 12.40 1.99
N THR A 78 10.02 11.56 2.43
CA THR A 78 10.61 10.51 1.59
C THR A 78 9.88 9.17 1.73
N TYR A 79 8.93 9.06 2.65
CA TYR A 79 8.15 7.85 2.89
C TYR A 79 6.77 8.19 3.46
N PHE A 80 5.81 7.29 3.27
CA PHE A 80 4.48 7.40 3.85
C PHE A 80 3.95 6.05 4.32
N THR A 81 2.89 6.09 5.13
CA THR A 81 2.16 4.90 5.54
C THR A 81 0.66 5.15 5.52
N LEU A 82 -0.09 4.28 4.86
CA LEU A 82 -1.55 4.27 4.91
C LEU A 82 -1.98 3.00 5.67
N PRO A 83 -2.22 3.08 6.99
CA PRO A 83 -2.72 1.95 7.75
C PRO A 83 -4.19 1.69 7.44
N ASP A 84 -4.66 0.45 7.55
CA ASP A 84 -6.06 0.09 7.24
C ASP A 84 -6.52 0.57 5.86
N PHE A 85 -5.66 0.43 4.85
CA PHE A 85 -5.96 0.80 3.49
C PHE A 85 -6.69 -0.35 2.78
N ARG A 86 -7.80 -0.05 2.09
CA ARG A 86 -8.52 -1.07 1.33
C ARG A 86 -8.01 -1.13 -0.09
N PHE A 87 -7.50 -2.31 -0.43
CA PHE A 87 -7.10 -2.65 -1.78
C PHE A 87 -8.25 -3.34 -2.49
N LEU A 88 -8.43 -3.03 -3.78
CA LEU A 88 -9.38 -3.69 -4.66
C LEU A 88 -8.63 -4.80 -5.43
N MET A 89 -9.12 -6.03 -5.30
CA MET A 89 -8.61 -7.20 -6.01
C MET A 89 -9.25 -7.30 -7.40
N LEU A 90 -8.62 -8.07 -8.29
CA LEU A 90 -9.09 -8.22 -9.68
C LEU A 90 -10.47 -8.89 -9.80
N ASP A 91 -10.87 -9.69 -8.82
CA ASP A 91 -12.19 -10.33 -8.75
C ASP A 91 -13.29 -9.39 -8.23
N GLY A 92 -12.93 -8.14 -7.88
CA GLY A 92 -13.83 -7.11 -7.34
C GLY A 92 -14.01 -7.17 -5.83
N ASN A 93 -13.43 -8.15 -5.13
CA ASN A 93 -13.39 -8.16 -3.67
C ASN A 93 -12.33 -7.18 -3.15
N SER A 94 -12.37 -6.86 -1.86
CA SER A 94 -11.40 -5.99 -1.22
C SER A 94 -10.80 -6.61 0.03
N PHE A 95 -9.56 -6.26 0.34
CA PHE A 95 -8.92 -6.62 1.61
C PHE A 95 -8.28 -5.39 2.27
N TYR A 96 -8.09 -5.47 3.58
CA TYR A 96 -7.39 -4.45 4.35
C TYR A 96 -5.90 -4.78 4.44
N GLY A 97 -5.05 -3.81 4.14
CA GLY A 97 -3.62 -3.89 4.37
C GLY A 97 -3.04 -2.56 4.85
N ASP A 98 -1.89 -2.61 5.50
CA ASP A 98 -1.11 -1.42 5.78
C ASP A 98 -0.16 -1.19 4.58
N LEU A 99 -0.32 -0.06 3.88
CA LEU A 99 0.52 0.34 2.76
C LEU A 99 1.71 1.14 3.26
N PHE A 100 2.92 0.76 2.85
CA PHE A 100 4.12 1.53 3.08
C PHE A 100 4.68 1.96 1.74
N GLY A 101 5.00 3.25 1.60
CA GLY A 101 5.58 3.81 0.38
C GLY A 101 6.87 4.56 0.66
N THR A 102 7.81 4.51 -0.28
CA THR A 102 9.05 5.29 -0.26
C THR A 102 9.24 5.96 -1.61
N TYR A 103 9.40 7.29 -1.61
CA TYR A 103 9.65 8.09 -2.80
C TYR A 103 11.10 7.95 -3.26
N MET A 104 11.28 7.88 -4.57
CA MET A 104 12.57 7.79 -5.23
C MET A 104 12.60 8.73 -6.42
N HIS A 105 13.70 9.48 -6.55
CA HIS A 105 13.98 10.32 -7.70
C HIS A 105 15.07 9.65 -8.55
N LEU A 106 14.74 9.28 -9.79
CA LEU A 106 15.68 8.68 -10.74
C LEU A 106 15.54 9.38 -12.08
N ASP A 107 16.65 9.90 -12.63
CA ASP A 107 16.70 10.55 -13.95
C ASP A 107 15.61 11.62 -14.15
N SER A 108 15.39 12.47 -13.13
CA SER A 108 14.36 13.52 -13.10
C SER A 108 12.91 13.01 -13.15
N LYS A 109 12.68 11.71 -12.95
CA LYS A 109 11.36 11.11 -12.81
C LYS A 109 11.15 10.60 -11.38
N GLU A 110 9.91 10.70 -10.93
CA GLU A 110 9.49 10.27 -9.59
C GLU A 110 8.92 8.86 -9.64
N TYR A 111 9.33 8.05 -8.68
CA TYR A 111 8.85 6.70 -8.48
C TYR A 111 8.52 6.49 -7.02
N VAL A 112 7.64 5.54 -6.76
CA VAL A 112 7.32 5.10 -5.40
C VAL A 112 7.48 3.59 -5.34
N LEU A 113 8.35 3.13 -4.44
CA LEU A 113 8.40 1.74 -4.02
C LEU A 113 7.35 1.54 -2.95
N ILE A 114 6.44 0.59 -3.17
CA ILE A 114 5.41 0.23 -2.19
C ILE A 114 5.54 -1.22 -1.74
N THR A 115 5.16 -1.46 -0.48
CA THR A 115 4.92 -2.79 0.06
C THR A 115 3.64 -2.79 0.86
N VAL A 116 2.96 -3.93 0.86
CA VAL A 116 1.70 -4.12 1.59
C VAL A 116 1.90 -5.17 2.68
N HIS A 117 1.48 -4.84 3.89
CA HIS A 117 1.32 -5.82 4.96
C HIS A 117 -0.16 -6.17 5.10
N ASP A 118 -0.51 -7.45 4.91
CA ASP A 118 -1.88 -7.91 5.11
C ASP A 118 -2.33 -7.65 6.56
N ALA A 119 -3.39 -6.86 6.70
CA ALA A 119 -3.98 -6.47 7.97
C ALA A 119 -5.42 -7.03 8.14
N SER A 120 -5.84 -7.97 7.28
CA SER A 120 -7.16 -8.60 7.32
C SER A 120 -7.49 -9.22 8.68
N GLY A 121 -6.50 -9.80 9.38
CA GLY A 121 -6.66 -10.30 10.76
C GLY A 121 -6.78 -9.20 11.84
N MET A 122 -6.45 -7.94 11.53
CA MET A 122 -6.53 -6.81 12.46
C MET A 122 -7.90 -6.13 12.47
N GLU A 123 -8.75 -6.37 11.45
CA GLU A 123 -10.13 -5.88 11.36
C GLU A 123 -10.94 -6.21 12.61
N GLU A 124 -10.90 -7.46 13.09
CA GLU A 124 -11.63 -7.87 14.27
C GLU A 124 -11.11 -7.16 15.53
N ARG A 125 -9.78 -7.00 15.62
CA ARG A 125 -9.12 -6.30 16.73
C ARG A 125 -9.45 -4.80 16.73
N ARG A 126 -9.56 -4.19 15.55
CA ARG A 126 -9.88 -2.77 15.36
C ARG A 126 -11.37 -2.47 15.54
N LYS A 127 -12.29 -3.34 15.07
CA LYS A 127 -13.73 -3.24 15.41
C LYS A 127 -13.95 -3.29 16.92
N LYS A 128 -13.33 -4.26 17.60
CA LYS A 128 -13.37 -4.37 19.07
C LYS A 128 -12.81 -3.12 19.75
N ASN A 129 -11.68 -2.59 19.29
CA ASN A 129 -11.11 -1.36 19.86
C ASN A 129 -11.95 -0.10 19.62
N LYS A 130 -12.54 0.07 18.42
CA LYS A 130 -13.45 1.19 18.11
C LYS A 130 -14.72 1.11 18.97
N GLU A 131 -15.32 -0.07 19.12
CA GLU A 131 -16.47 -0.26 20.03
C GLU A 131 -16.10 0.06 21.48
N LEU A 132 -14.95 -0.42 21.96
CA LEU A 132 -14.50 -0.17 23.33
C LEU A 132 -14.24 1.32 23.60
N GLN A 133 -13.67 2.05 22.63
CA GLN A 133 -13.50 3.51 22.73
C GLN A 133 -14.85 4.24 22.74
N LYS A 134 -15.79 3.83 21.88
CA LYS A 134 -17.14 4.42 21.84
C LYS A 134 -17.89 4.20 23.15
N LEU A 135 -17.77 3.00 23.74
CA LEU A 135 -18.35 2.66 25.04
C LEU A 135 -17.73 3.48 26.17
N LYS A 136 -16.39 3.59 26.22
CA LYS A 136 -15.70 4.45 27.20
C LYS A 136 -16.11 5.92 27.10
N SER A 137 -16.18 6.46 25.88
CA SER A 137 -16.60 7.84 25.66
C SER A 137 -18.03 8.09 26.12
N ASN A 138 -18.96 7.19 25.80
CA ASN A 138 -20.36 7.26 26.25
C ASN A 138 -20.49 7.15 27.77
N PHE A 139 -19.72 6.26 28.39
CA PHE A 139 -19.69 6.11 29.85
C PHE A 139 -19.19 7.39 30.53
N LEU A 140 -18.08 7.97 30.05
CA LEU A 140 -17.52 9.23 30.57
C LEU A 140 -18.49 10.41 30.39
N HIS A 141 -19.18 10.50 29.25
CA HIS A 141 -20.22 11.50 29.02
C HIS A 141 -21.41 11.34 29.96
N THR A 142 -21.80 10.10 30.26
CA THR A 142 -22.91 9.80 31.18
C THR A 142 -22.53 10.20 32.60
N MET A 143 -21.33 9.84 33.07
CA MET A 143 -20.85 10.18 34.42
C MET A 143 -20.72 11.69 34.64
N ARG A 144 -20.31 12.44 33.62
CA ARG A 144 -20.19 13.91 33.69
C ARG A 144 -21.55 14.63 33.75
N ARG A 145 -22.65 13.91 33.56
CA ARG A 145 -24.03 14.42 33.65
C ARG A 145 -24.64 14.28 35.06
N TYR A 146 -23.98 13.53 35.94
CA TYR A 146 -24.45 13.23 37.30
C TYR A 146 -23.52 13.76 38.41
N VAL A 147 -22.53 14.58 38.05
CA VAL A 147 -21.67 15.36 38.94
C VAL A 147 -21.79 16.81 38.55
#